data_AF-A0A8T3ZMX4-F1
#
_entry.id   AF-A0A8T3ZMX4-F1
#
_cell.length_a   1.000
_cell.length_b   1.000
_cell.length_c   1.000
_cell.angle_alpha   90.00
_cell.angle_beta   90.00
_cell.angle_gamma   90.00
#
_symmetry.space_group_name_H-M   'P 1'
#
loop_
_entity.id
_entity.type
_entity.pdbx_description
1 polymer ?
#
loop_
_entity_poly.entity_id
_entity_poly.type
_entity_poly.pdbx_seq_one_letter_code
_entity_poly.pdbx_strand_id
1 'polypeptide(L)'
;MKSLRFILKSIILYASLSAAFSIFGMLPIFEQFLPKSYLIGNPLEVSGISIDHVVGHVIFGMIVGVASMRIRYVAIAGLFPIALDADHLIQFLNLEAVPRMAHSVLFGLISIPLMMFFIGKKDYLLGAVSLSAVLAHVSFDILLGGTTSFPLFIPVINKMVSFQEYDWITFLLIAIAVVGITRIVTKNRTIEHKSQET
;
A
#
# COMPACT_ATOMS: atom_id res chain seq x y z
N MET A 1 16.54 8.68 17.37
CA MET A 1 15.45 9.70 17.28
C MET A 1 15.03 10.06 15.86
N LYS A 2 15.94 10.43 14.93
CA LYS A 2 15.56 10.81 13.54
C LYS A 2 14.83 9.68 12.78
N SER A 3 15.29 8.43 12.91
CA SER A 3 14.65 7.28 12.24
C SER A 3 13.25 6.96 12.78
N LEU A 4 13.08 6.95 14.11
CA LEU A 4 11.76 6.72 14.71
C LEU A 4 10.75 7.80 14.30
N ARG A 5 11.14 9.08 14.32
CA ARG A 5 10.29 10.18 13.85
C ARG A 5 9.92 10.04 12.38
N PHE A 6 10.85 9.59 11.53
CA PHE A 6 10.57 9.29 10.12
C PHE A 6 9.53 8.17 10.00
N ILE A 7 9.75 7.03 10.66
CA ILE A 7 8.87 5.87 10.64
C ILE A 7 7.45 6.26 11.08
N LEU A 8 7.30 6.91 12.23
CA LEU A 8 6.00 7.32 12.77
C LEU A 8 5.27 8.28 11.83
N LYS A 9 5.94 9.32 11.32
CA LYS A 9 5.33 10.27 10.38
C LYS A 9 4.91 9.59 9.08
N SER A 10 5.72 8.67 8.58
CA SER A 10 5.41 7.89 7.38
C SER A 10 4.16 7.04 7.58
N ILE A 11 4.04 6.32 8.69
CA ILE A 11 2.89 5.46 8.97
C ILE A 11 1.61 6.29 9.12
N ILE A 12 1.66 7.35 9.91
CA ILE A 12 0.51 8.24 10.13
C ILE A 12 0.03 8.81 8.79
N LEU A 13 0.96 9.34 7.99
CA LEU A 13 0.60 9.91 6.69
C LEU A 13 0.00 8.84 5.77
N TYR A 14 0.61 7.66 5.67
CA TYR A 14 0.13 6.59 4.80
C TYR A 14 -1.28 6.11 5.19
N ALA A 15 -1.52 5.92 6.49
CA ALA A 15 -2.84 5.58 7.02
C ALA A 15 -3.88 6.68 6.73
N SER A 16 -3.53 7.94 6.96
CA SER A 16 -4.39 9.08 6.63
C SER A 16 -4.71 9.15 5.14
N LEU A 17 -3.73 8.90 4.27
CA LEU A 17 -3.94 8.87 2.82
C LEU A 17 -4.89 7.73 2.43
N SER A 18 -4.72 6.56 3.01
CA SER A 18 -5.59 5.40 2.74
C SER A 18 -7.04 5.68 3.12
N ALA A 19 -7.27 6.13 4.35
CA ALA A 19 -8.61 6.51 4.83
C ALA A 19 -9.22 7.63 3.97
N ALA A 20 -8.43 8.68 3.66
CA ALA A 20 -8.90 9.78 2.82
C ALA A 20 -9.27 9.32 1.41
N PHE A 21 -8.48 8.42 0.80
CA PHE A 21 -8.76 7.89 -0.53
C PHE A 21 -10.10 7.13 -0.57
N SER A 22 -10.40 6.37 0.50
CA SER A 22 -11.69 5.70 0.67
C SER A 22 -12.85 6.69 0.76
N ILE A 23 -12.70 7.77 1.53
CA ILE A 23 -13.69 8.87 1.61
C ILE A 23 -13.89 9.54 0.25
N PHE A 24 -12.81 9.82 -0.49
CA PHE A 24 -12.91 10.40 -1.84
C PHE A 24 -13.69 9.50 -2.80
N GLY A 25 -13.53 8.17 -2.68
CA GLY A 25 -14.28 7.19 -3.46
C GLY A 25 -15.80 7.24 -3.26
N MET A 26 -16.27 7.85 -2.18
CA MET A 26 -17.70 8.00 -1.90
C MET A 26 -18.33 9.23 -2.58
N LEU A 27 -17.52 10.08 -3.22
CA LEU A 27 -18.07 11.26 -3.89
C LEU A 27 -18.87 10.86 -5.14
N PRO A 28 -20.09 11.39 -5.33
CA PRO A 28 -20.98 11.00 -6.45
C PRO A 28 -20.35 11.14 -7.84
N ILE A 29 -19.40 12.07 -8.01
CA ILE A 29 -18.69 12.28 -9.27
C ILE A 29 -17.88 11.05 -9.74
N PHE A 30 -17.53 10.15 -8.81
CA PHE A 30 -16.75 8.95 -9.11
C PHE A 30 -17.60 7.67 -9.25
N GLU A 31 -18.88 7.71 -8.91
CA GLU A 31 -19.74 6.51 -8.83
C GLU A 31 -19.72 5.66 -10.12
N GLN A 32 -19.76 6.30 -11.30
CA GLN A 32 -19.74 5.60 -12.59
C GLN A 32 -18.40 4.87 -12.90
N PHE A 33 -17.32 5.28 -12.26
CA PHE A 33 -15.97 4.76 -12.47
C PHE A 33 -15.55 3.72 -11.44
N LEU A 34 -16.39 3.49 -10.44
CA LEU A 34 -16.08 2.62 -9.31
C LEU A 34 -17.00 1.40 -9.30
N PRO A 35 -16.57 0.29 -8.67
CA PRO A 35 -17.49 -0.79 -8.33
C PRO A 35 -18.65 -0.29 -7.47
N LYS A 36 -19.73 -1.06 -7.45
CA LYS A 36 -20.91 -0.73 -6.66
C LYS A 36 -20.56 -0.62 -5.16
N SER A 37 -20.94 0.49 -4.54
CA SER A 37 -20.89 0.67 -3.08
C SER A 37 -22.02 -0.11 -2.41
N TYR A 38 -21.79 -0.55 -1.18
CA TYR A 38 -22.83 -1.13 -0.32
C TYR A 38 -22.45 -0.97 1.15
N LEU A 39 -23.39 -1.25 2.06
CA LEU A 39 -23.12 -1.32 3.49
C LEU A 39 -22.31 -2.57 3.81
N ILE A 40 -21.01 -2.40 4.07
CA ILE A 40 -20.07 -3.51 4.33
C ILE A 40 -20.29 -4.11 5.73
N GLY A 41 -20.62 -3.27 6.71
CA GLY A 41 -20.81 -3.65 8.12
C GLY A 41 -19.65 -3.23 9.03
N ASN A 42 -19.70 -3.61 10.30
CA ASN A 42 -18.66 -3.30 11.27
C ASN A 42 -17.35 -4.02 10.88
N PRO A 43 -16.24 -3.29 10.66
CA PRO A 43 -14.99 -3.91 10.20
C PRO A 43 -14.48 -4.95 11.19
N LEU A 44 -14.73 -4.84 12.49
CA LEU A 44 -14.30 -5.84 13.47
C LEU A 44 -15.04 -7.19 13.35
N GLU A 45 -16.20 -7.20 12.69
CA GLU A 45 -17.04 -8.39 12.53
C GLU A 45 -16.86 -9.03 11.16
N VAL A 46 -16.66 -8.21 10.12
CA VAL A 46 -16.70 -8.67 8.70
C VAL A 46 -15.33 -8.85 8.05
N SER A 47 -14.26 -8.30 8.65
CA SER A 47 -12.92 -8.34 8.05
C SER A 47 -12.14 -9.64 8.29
N GLY A 48 -12.60 -10.48 9.23
CA GLY A 48 -11.88 -11.71 9.59
C GLY A 48 -10.50 -11.46 10.20
N ILE A 49 -10.27 -10.30 10.85
CA ILE A 49 -9.01 -9.94 11.50
C ILE A 49 -8.57 -11.08 12.44
N SER A 50 -7.38 -11.60 12.17
CA SER A 50 -6.69 -12.59 12.99
C SER A 50 -5.25 -12.19 13.26
N ILE A 51 -4.60 -12.86 14.21
CA ILE A 51 -3.18 -12.65 14.47
C ILE A 51 -2.35 -12.98 13.21
N ASP A 52 -2.69 -14.07 12.52
CA ASP A 52 -2.03 -14.48 11.29
C ASP A 52 -2.20 -13.44 10.19
N HIS A 53 -3.37 -12.81 10.11
CA HIS A 53 -3.64 -11.74 9.16
C HIS A 53 -2.70 -10.54 9.38
N VAL A 54 -2.64 -10.05 10.62
CA VAL A 54 -1.81 -8.88 10.97
C VAL A 54 -0.32 -9.20 10.85
N VAL A 55 0.12 -10.33 11.41
CA VAL A 55 1.54 -10.71 11.40
C VAL A 55 2.02 -10.99 9.98
N GLY A 56 1.22 -11.68 9.18
CA GLY A 56 1.59 -12.01 7.81
C GLY A 56 1.74 -10.78 6.92
N HIS A 57 0.85 -9.79 7.05
CA HIS A 57 1.00 -8.48 6.40
C HIS A 57 2.31 -7.79 6.77
N VAL A 58 2.66 -7.78 8.06
CA VAL A 58 3.93 -7.22 8.53
C VAL A 58 5.12 -7.96 7.93
N ILE A 59 5.10 -9.29 7.94
CA ILE A 59 6.19 -10.11 7.40
C ILE A 59 6.34 -9.93 5.89
N PHE A 60 5.25 -9.96 5.12
CA PHE A 60 5.28 -9.76 3.66
C PHE A 60 5.82 -8.38 3.30
N GLY A 61 5.36 -7.36 4.01
CA GLY A 61 5.90 -6.02 3.89
C GLY A 61 7.40 -5.94 4.21
N MET A 62 7.85 -6.60 5.29
CA MET A 62 9.28 -6.65 5.64
C MET A 62 10.11 -7.37 4.57
N ILE A 63 9.62 -8.49 4.00
CA ILE A 63 10.28 -9.23 2.91
C ILE A 63 10.53 -8.30 1.72
N VAL A 64 9.51 -7.55 1.30
CA VAL A 64 9.66 -6.52 0.25
C VAL A 64 10.66 -5.45 0.67
N GLY A 65 10.58 -5.00 1.92
CA GLY A 65 11.47 -3.99 2.48
C GLY A 65 12.95 -4.38 2.51
N VAL A 66 13.30 -5.67 2.60
CA VAL A 66 14.70 -6.15 2.59
C VAL A 66 15.42 -5.72 1.30
N ALA A 67 14.71 -5.70 0.16
CA ALA A 67 15.27 -5.25 -1.13
C ALA A 67 15.77 -3.79 -1.11
N SER A 68 15.28 -2.98 -0.17
CA SER A 68 15.77 -1.61 0.03
C SER A 68 17.18 -1.55 0.62
N MET A 69 17.66 -2.64 1.24
CA MET A 69 18.92 -2.72 2.00
C MET A 69 19.07 -1.60 3.05
N ARG A 70 17.97 -1.22 3.72
CA ARG A 70 17.95 -0.19 4.78
C ARG A 70 16.89 -0.51 5.83
N ILE A 71 17.30 -0.69 7.07
CA ILE A 71 16.42 -1.13 8.17
C ILE A 71 15.18 -0.24 8.37
N ARG A 72 15.33 1.08 8.20
CA ARG A 72 14.20 2.01 8.34
C ARG A 72 13.11 1.78 7.30
N TYR A 73 13.48 1.33 6.10
CA TYR A 73 12.52 0.99 5.04
C TYR A 73 11.99 -0.43 5.18
N VAL A 74 12.75 -1.37 5.75
CA VAL A 74 12.22 -2.67 6.20
C VAL A 74 11.08 -2.44 7.20
N ALA A 75 11.29 -1.55 8.17
CA ALA A 75 10.29 -1.23 9.19
C ALA A 75 9.03 -0.60 8.59
N ILE A 76 9.13 0.46 7.77
CA ILE A 76 7.94 1.06 7.16
C ILE A 76 7.28 0.15 6.13
N ALA A 77 8.04 -0.67 5.39
CA ALA A 77 7.47 -1.62 4.45
C ALA A 77 6.64 -2.69 5.18
N GLY A 78 7.04 -3.13 6.38
CA GLY A 78 6.22 -4.00 7.22
C GLY A 78 4.98 -3.31 7.79
N LEU A 79 5.06 -2.02 8.13
CA LEU A 79 3.97 -1.32 8.80
C LEU A 79 2.94 -0.73 7.82
N PHE A 80 3.31 -0.48 6.57
CA PHE A 80 2.41 0.11 5.57
C PHE A 80 1.25 -0.81 5.14
N PRO A 81 1.42 -2.13 4.96
CA PRO A 81 0.29 -3.02 4.68
C PRO A 81 -0.81 -2.94 5.74
N ILE A 82 -0.45 -2.83 7.02
CA ILE A 82 -1.44 -2.61 8.10
C ILE A 82 -2.01 -1.20 8.07
N ALA A 83 -1.18 -0.19 7.78
CA ALA A 83 -1.65 1.18 7.64
C ALA A 83 -2.60 1.36 6.44
N LEU A 84 -2.49 0.50 5.42
CA LEU A 84 -3.39 0.48 4.26
C LEU A 84 -4.83 0.18 4.69
N ASP A 85 -5.03 -0.73 5.66
CA ASP A 85 -6.36 -1.08 6.17
C ASP A 85 -7.09 0.06 6.89
N ALA A 86 -6.45 1.22 7.06
CA ALA A 86 -7.14 2.41 7.52
C ALA A 86 -8.30 2.82 6.59
N ASP A 87 -8.33 2.36 5.33
CA ASP A 87 -9.49 2.53 4.44
C ASP A 87 -10.75 1.82 4.93
N HIS A 88 -10.63 0.83 5.81
CA HIS A 88 -11.75 0.15 6.45
C HIS A 88 -12.35 0.93 7.62
N LEU A 89 -11.64 1.91 8.20
CA LEU A 89 -12.12 2.66 9.36
C LEU A 89 -13.39 3.47 9.06
N ILE A 90 -13.62 3.84 7.80
CA ILE A 90 -14.84 4.55 7.40
C ILE A 90 -16.10 3.69 7.60
N GLN A 91 -15.95 2.36 7.67
CA GLN A 91 -17.06 1.44 7.86
C GLN A 91 -17.72 1.59 9.24
N PHE A 92 -16.98 2.08 10.25
CA PHE A 92 -17.56 2.43 11.56
C PHE A 92 -18.61 3.55 11.48
N LEU A 93 -18.64 4.33 10.40
CA LEU A 93 -19.63 5.37 10.17
C LEU A 93 -20.95 4.82 9.63
N ASN A 94 -21.03 3.52 9.33
CA ASN A 94 -22.19 2.84 8.74
C ASN A 94 -22.67 3.51 7.43
N LEU A 95 -21.70 3.82 6.56
CA LEU A 95 -21.91 4.43 5.24
C LEU A 95 -21.70 3.40 4.14
N GLU A 96 -22.38 3.58 3.00
CA GLU A 96 -22.08 2.80 1.80
C GLU A 96 -20.70 3.18 1.28
N ALA A 97 -19.86 2.17 1.07
CA ALA A 97 -18.53 2.36 0.55
C ALA A 97 -18.18 1.24 -0.43
N VAL A 98 -17.25 1.52 -1.32
CA VAL A 98 -16.62 0.47 -2.12
C VAL A 98 -15.63 -0.26 -1.21
N PRO A 99 -15.67 -1.61 -1.15
CA PRO A 99 -14.75 -2.35 -0.31
C PRO A 99 -13.30 -2.21 -0.82
N ARG A 100 -12.35 -2.05 0.10
CA ARG A 100 -10.91 -2.07 -0.17
C ARG A 100 -10.46 -1.00 -1.17
N MET A 101 -11.03 0.21 -1.11
CA MET A 101 -10.74 1.28 -2.08
C MET A 101 -9.26 1.63 -2.20
N ALA A 102 -8.52 1.64 -1.09
CA ALA A 102 -7.10 1.95 -1.12
C ALA A 102 -6.24 0.80 -1.65
N HIS A 103 -6.81 -0.38 -1.85
CA HIS A 103 -6.10 -1.56 -2.39
C HIS A 103 -5.96 -1.52 -3.92
N SER A 104 -6.10 -0.33 -4.51
CA SER A 104 -5.97 -0.09 -5.94
C SER A 104 -4.56 0.31 -6.33
N VAL A 105 -4.15 -0.02 -7.56
CA VAL A 105 -2.88 0.45 -8.12
C VAL A 105 -2.87 1.98 -8.20
N LEU A 106 -4.04 2.60 -8.45
CA LEU A 106 -4.16 4.06 -8.47
C LEU A 106 -3.79 4.69 -7.13
N PHE A 107 -4.31 4.17 -6.00
CA PHE A 107 -3.90 4.64 -4.68
C PHE A 107 -2.39 4.52 -4.50
N GLY A 108 -1.82 3.35 -4.84
CA GLY A 108 -0.38 3.13 -4.79
C GLY A 108 0.41 4.19 -5.58
N LEU A 109 -0.01 4.51 -6.80
CA LEU A 109 0.62 5.54 -7.64
C LEU A 109 0.47 6.95 -7.07
N ILE A 110 -0.69 7.31 -6.51
CA ILE A 110 -0.92 8.61 -5.87
C ILE A 110 -0.11 8.74 -4.57
N SER A 111 0.06 7.64 -3.83
CA SER A 111 0.82 7.66 -2.58
C SER A 111 2.29 8.04 -2.80
N ILE A 112 2.90 7.68 -3.95
CA ILE A 112 4.29 7.96 -4.28
C ILE A 112 4.62 9.46 -4.15
N PRO A 113 4.05 10.37 -4.97
CA PRO A 113 4.38 11.78 -4.91
C PRO A 113 4.01 12.41 -3.57
N LEU A 114 2.91 12.00 -2.93
CA LEU A 114 2.48 12.58 -1.65
C LEU A 114 3.45 12.21 -0.52
N MET A 115 3.82 10.94 -0.41
CA MET A 115 4.79 10.48 0.60
C MET A 115 6.16 11.12 0.39
N MET A 116 6.59 11.26 -0.86
CA MET A 116 7.82 11.96 -1.22
C MET A 116 7.73 13.46 -0.91
N PHE A 117 6.61 14.11 -1.17
CA PHE A 117 6.47 15.55 -0.95
C PHE A 117 6.47 15.92 0.53
N PHE A 118 5.63 15.25 1.34
CA PHE A 118 5.43 15.61 2.73
C PHE A 118 6.54 15.10 3.67
N ILE A 119 7.14 13.94 3.37
CA ILE A 119 8.13 13.30 4.26
C ILE A 119 9.51 13.21 3.61
N GLY A 120 9.59 12.58 2.45
CA GLY A 120 10.85 12.12 1.86
C GLY A 120 11.71 13.21 1.20
N LYS A 121 11.09 14.28 0.73
CA LYS A 121 11.67 15.37 -0.08
C LYS A 121 12.63 14.85 -1.17
N LYS A 122 12.10 14.12 -2.16
CA LYS A 122 12.80 13.39 -3.25
C LYS A 122 13.36 12.01 -2.89
N ASP A 123 12.91 11.43 -1.78
CA ASP A 123 13.24 10.05 -1.43
C ASP A 123 12.45 9.04 -2.26
N TYR A 124 13.00 8.65 -3.41
CA TYR A 124 12.37 7.68 -4.31
C TYR A 124 12.14 6.31 -3.67
N LEU A 125 12.97 5.90 -2.69
CA LEU A 125 12.75 4.63 -1.99
C LEU A 125 11.50 4.68 -1.12
N LEU A 126 11.18 5.82 -0.52
CA LEU A 126 9.93 6.00 0.21
C LEU A 126 8.73 5.85 -0.73
N GLY A 127 8.81 6.47 -1.91
CA GLY A 127 7.78 6.32 -2.94
C GLY A 127 7.60 4.86 -3.36
N ALA A 128 8.70 4.17 -3.71
CA ALA A 128 8.68 2.77 -4.11
C ALA A 128 8.09 1.84 -3.03
N VAL A 129 8.46 2.03 -1.77
CA VAL A 129 7.88 1.27 -0.64
C VAL A 129 6.39 1.58 -0.45
N SER A 130 5.95 2.81 -0.69
CA SER A 130 4.54 3.22 -0.57
C SER A 130 3.65 2.50 -1.59
N LEU A 131 4.09 2.43 -2.86
CA LEU A 131 3.40 1.63 -3.89
C LEU A 131 3.47 0.13 -3.58
N SER A 132 4.66 -0.35 -3.22
CA SER A 132 4.89 -1.79 -3.00
C SER A 132 4.14 -2.33 -1.79
N ALA A 133 3.75 -1.49 -0.83
CA ALA A 133 2.90 -1.88 0.28
C ALA A 133 1.50 -2.34 -0.17
N VAL A 134 0.91 -1.69 -1.19
CA VAL A 134 -0.36 -2.16 -1.78
C VAL A 134 -0.19 -3.55 -2.38
N LEU A 135 0.88 -3.77 -3.13
CA LEU A 135 1.17 -5.05 -3.76
C LEU A 135 1.46 -6.15 -2.72
N ALA A 136 2.21 -5.83 -1.66
CA ALA A 136 2.50 -6.75 -0.58
C ALA A 136 1.23 -7.13 0.21
N HIS A 137 0.37 -6.14 0.46
CA HIS A 137 -0.92 -6.36 1.11
C HIS A 137 -1.80 -7.28 0.24
N VAL A 138 -2.05 -6.91 -1.02
CA VAL A 138 -2.85 -7.70 -1.95
C VAL A 138 -2.31 -9.12 -2.08
N SER A 139 -0.98 -9.27 -2.17
CA SER A 139 -0.31 -10.58 -2.18
C SER A 139 -0.70 -11.42 -0.96
N PHE A 140 -0.54 -10.87 0.24
CA PHE A 140 -0.80 -11.64 1.45
C PHE A 140 -2.28 -11.98 1.63
N ASP A 141 -3.18 -11.07 1.28
CA ASP A 141 -4.62 -11.33 1.30
C ASP A 141 -5.01 -12.48 0.35
N ILE A 142 -4.43 -12.56 -0.84
CA ILE A 142 -4.64 -13.69 -1.76
C ILE A 142 -4.14 -14.99 -1.14
N LEU A 143 -2.93 -14.99 -0.57
CA LEU A 143 -2.35 -16.18 0.07
C LEU A 143 -3.24 -16.69 1.23
N LEU A 144 -3.69 -15.79 2.10
CA LEU A 144 -4.46 -16.16 3.28
C LEU A 144 -5.91 -16.52 2.96
N GLY A 145 -6.56 -15.73 2.10
CA GLY A 145 -7.98 -15.90 1.75
C GLY A 145 -8.24 -16.94 0.66
N GLY A 146 -7.22 -17.33 -0.11
CA GLY A 146 -7.31 -18.29 -1.22
C GLY A 146 -7.98 -17.72 -2.47
N THR A 147 -9.13 -17.05 -2.34
CA THR A 147 -9.77 -16.26 -3.41
C THR A 147 -10.21 -14.91 -2.85
N THR A 148 -9.64 -13.83 -3.37
CA THR A 148 -9.94 -12.47 -2.91
C THR A 148 -10.15 -11.53 -4.07
N SER A 149 -10.92 -10.46 -3.84
CA SER A 149 -11.24 -9.48 -4.89
C SER A 149 -10.91 -8.07 -4.45
N PHE A 150 -10.42 -7.26 -5.39
CA PHE A 150 -10.01 -5.88 -5.14
C PHE A 150 -10.50 -4.94 -6.25
N PRO A 151 -10.71 -3.65 -5.96
CA PRO A 151 -10.91 -2.62 -6.98
C PRO A 151 -9.57 -2.25 -7.64
N LEU A 152 -8.80 -3.23 -8.11
CA LEU A 152 -7.37 -3.07 -8.38
C LEU A 152 -7.06 -2.01 -9.46
N PHE A 153 -7.91 -1.94 -10.49
CA PHE A 153 -7.71 -1.12 -11.68
C PHE A 153 -8.70 0.04 -11.82
N ILE A 154 -9.30 0.48 -10.72
CA ILE A 154 -10.09 1.73 -10.75
C ILE A 154 -9.20 2.92 -11.15
N PRO A 155 -9.75 3.92 -11.86
CA PRO A 155 -11.11 4.05 -12.39
C PRO A 155 -11.33 3.36 -13.74
N VAL A 156 -10.32 2.68 -14.30
CA VAL A 156 -10.36 2.12 -15.66
C VAL A 156 -11.30 0.92 -15.74
N ILE A 157 -11.28 0.06 -14.71
CA ILE A 157 -12.19 -1.07 -14.56
C ILE A 157 -13.04 -0.82 -13.32
N ASN A 158 -14.34 -0.62 -13.53
CA ASN A 158 -15.34 -0.36 -12.49
C ASN A 158 -15.90 -1.65 -11.85
N LYS A 159 -15.07 -2.67 -11.73
CA LYS A 159 -15.43 -3.98 -11.18
C LYS A 159 -14.37 -4.46 -10.21
N MET A 160 -14.80 -5.27 -9.24
CA MET A 160 -13.89 -6.02 -8.40
C MET A 160 -13.23 -7.10 -9.27
N VAL A 161 -11.90 -7.18 -9.21
CA VAL A 161 -11.10 -8.19 -9.91
C VAL A 161 -10.69 -9.24 -8.90
N SER A 162 -11.00 -10.50 -9.18
CA SER A 162 -10.67 -11.64 -8.33
C SER A 162 -9.33 -12.25 -8.71
N PHE A 163 -8.58 -12.67 -7.70
CA PHE A 163 -7.32 -13.39 -7.80
C PHE A 163 -7.40 -14.64 -6.93
N GLN A 164 -6.65 -15.67 -7.30
CA GLN A 164 -6.74 -16.99 -6.68
C GLN A 164 -5.39 -17.70 -6.55
N GLU A 165 -5.35 -18.66 -5.62
CA GLU A 165 -4.29 -19.64 -5.48
C GLU A 165 -2.89 -19.01 -5.43
N TYR A 166 -2.10 -19.14 -6.49
CA TYR A 166 -0.69 -18.73 -6.57
C TYR A 166 -0.48 -17.32 -7.10
N ASP A 167 -1.56 -16.57 -7.41
CA ASP A 167 -1.47 -15.21 -7.93
C ASP A 167 -0.68 -14.27 -6.98
N TRP A 168 -0.70 -14.55 -5.67
CA TRP A 168 0.04 -13.80 -4.67
C TRP A 168 1.54 -13.70 -4.98
N ILE A 169 2.13 -14.74 -5.59
CA ILE A 169 3.57 -14.81 -5.90
C ILE A 169 3.92 -13.67 -6.87
N THR A 170 3.09 -13.45 -7.88
CA THR A 170 3.29 -12.40 -8.89
C THR A 170 3.32 -11.02 -8.23
N PHE A 171 2.35 -10.73 -7.36
CA PHE A 171 2.30 -9.46 -6.64
C PHE A 171 3.52 -9.24 -5.73
N LEU A 172 3.94 -10.28 -5.00
CA LEU A 172 5.11 -10.20 -4.12
C LEU A 172 6.40 -9.95 -4.91
N LEU A 173 6.60 -10.68 -6.02
CA LEU A 173 7.78 -10.53 -6.86
C LEU A 173 7.84 -9.14 -7.50
N ILE A 174 6.71 -8.59 -7.97
CA ILE A 174 6.65 -7.23 -8.49
C ILE A 174 7.00 -6.22 -7.39
N ALA A 175 6.45 -6.38 -6.18
CA ALA A 175 6.75 -5.50 -5.05
C ALA A 175 8.26 -5.49 -4.71
N ILE A 176 8.88 -6.67 -4.63
CA ILE A 176 10.33 -6.83 -4.40
C ILE A 176 11.12 -6.15 -5.53
N ALA A 177 10.74 -6.39 -6.79
CA ALA A 177 11.43 -5.83 -7.95
C ALA A 177 11.36 -4.29 -7.96
N VAL A 178 10.21 -3.69 -7.66
CA VAL A 178 10.03 -2.23 -7.60
C VAL A 178 10.97 -1.59 -6.58
N VAL A 179 11.04 -2.13 -5.35
CA VAL A 179 11.93 -1.62 -4.31
C VAL A 179 13.40 -1.86 -4.65
N GLY A 180 13.75 -3.05 -5.15
CA GLY A 180 15.11 -3.43 -5.52
C GLY A 180 15.67 -2.59 -6.65
N ILE A 181 14.93 -2.43 -7.75
CA ILE A 181 15.32 -1.59 -8.89
C ILE A 181 15.50 -0.14 -8.45
N THR A 182 14.55 0.40 -7.65
CA THR A 182 14.67 1.76 -7.12
C THR A 182 15.94 1.93 -6.30
N ARG A 183 16.30 0.94 -5.48
CA ARG A 183 17.55 0.97 -4.70
C ARG A 183 18.78 0.98 -5.60
N ILE A 184 18.82 0.18 -6.65
CA ILE A 184 19.94 0.13 -7.59
C ILE A 184 20.09 1.48 -8.31
N VAL A 185 19.01 2.00 -8.89
CA VAL A 185 19.02 3.27 -9.64
C VAL A 185 19.43 4.45 -8.76
N THR A 186 18.87 4.56 -7.55
CA THR A 186 19.19 5.66 -6.63
C THR A 186 20.62 5.60 -6.09
N LYS A 187 21.17 4.39 -5.86
CA LYS A 187 22.57 4.21 -5.47
C LYS A 187 23.50 4.68 -6.60
N ASN A 188 23.24 4.29 -7.84
CA ASN A 188 24.09 4.61 -8.99
C ASN A 188 24.15 6.13 -9.24
N ARG A 189 23.02 6.83 -9.18
CA ARG A 189 22.96 8.29 -9.30
C ARG A 189 23.79 9.03 -8.24
N THR A 190 23.84 8.48 -7.02
CA THR A 190 24.63 9.07 -5.94
C THR A 190 26.13 8.93 -6.20
N ILE A 191 26.55 7.83 -6.84
CA ILE A 191 27.96 7.58 -7.19
C ILE A 191 28.40 8.51 -8.34
N GLU A 192 27.59 8.61 -9.40
CA GLU A 192 27.87 9.47 -10.55
C GLU A 192 28.04 10.95 -10.15
N HIS A 193 27.14 11.48 -9.32
CA HIS A 193 27.23 12.86 -8.84
C HIS A 193 28.54 13.11 -8.07
N LYS A 194 28.97 12.15 -7.23
CA LYS A 194 30.20 12.28 -6.46
C LYS A 194 31.46 12.23 -7.33
N SER A 195 31.44 11.47 -8.44
CA SER A 195 32.55 11.43 -9.39
C SER A 195 32.68 12.69 -10.26
N GLN A 196 31.63 13.51 -10.37
CA GLN A 196 31.68 14.79 -11.10
C GLN A 196 32.20 15.95 -10.22
N GLU A 197 32.25 15.78 -8.90
CA GLU A 197 32.75 16.77 -7.93
C GLU A 197 34.24 16.61 -7.59
N THR A 198 34.90 15.58 -8.12
CA THR A 198 36.34 15.25 -7.92
C THR A 198 37.13 15.45 -9.19
#